data_AF-A0A6P8WUQ8-F1
#
_entry.id   AF-A0A6P8WUQ8-F1
#
_cell.length_a   1.000
_cell.length_b   1.000
_cell.length_c   1.000
_cell.angle_alpha   90.00
_cell.angle_beta   90.00
_cell.angle_gamma   90.00
#
_symmetry.space_group_name_H-M   'P 1'
#
loop_
_entity.id
_entity.type
_entity.pdbx_description
1 polymer ?
#
loop_
_entity_poly.entity_id
_entity_poly.type
_entity_poly.pdbx_seq_one_letter_code
_entity_poly.pdbx_strand_id
1 'polypeptide(L)'
;MQCFECFEEGTYDEHGKRPACSKLTDSPEFKVNCTNSTMCVKEVHSINLSNGQWRTMERRGCAKQVNVTQVEVYRAYVDFAFVAEPYKEECVELPTEMRTSTIKRCYCRGNLCNSSTRLQQSFNNNSLIKIVCVMFLLSNLRLITVI
;
A
#
# COMPACT_ATOMS: atom_id res chain seq x y z
N MET A 1 11.23 -4.63 -10.05
CA MET A 1 9.93 -4.03 -9.67
C MET A 1 10.14 -2.53 -9.51
N GLN A 2 9.19 -1.70 -9.93
CA GLN A 2 9.25 -0.24 -9.73
C GLN A 2 8.11 0.23 -8.83
N CYS A 3 8.37 1.17 -7.92
CA CYS A 3 7.37 1.77 -7.03
C CYS A 3 7.47 3.29 -7.04
N PHE A 4 6.40 3.97 -6.63
CA PHE A 4 6.50 5.38 -6.29
C PHE A 4 7.22 5.56 -4.94
N GLU A 5 8.15 6.50 -4.87
CA GLU A 5 8.88 6.89 -3.67
C GLU A 5 8.70 8.39 -3.41
N CYS A 6 8.17 8.71 -2.24
CA CYS A 6 7.95 10.08 -1.79
C CYS A 6 7.78 10.11 -0.28
N PHE A 7 8.05 11.28 0.30
CA PHE A 7 7.86 11.54 1.72
C PHE A 7 7.59 13.02 1.94
N GLU A 8 6.59 13.38 2.75
CA GLU A 8 6.42 14.78 3.17
C GLU A 8 7.64 15.23 3.98
N GLU A 9 8.26 16.36 3.62
CA GLU A 9 9.55 16.85 4.13
C GLU A 9 9.72 16.71 5.66
N GLY A 10 10.90 16.26 6.10
CA GLY A 10 11.25 16.21 7.53
C GLY A 10 12.51 15.44 7.91
N THR A 11 13.00 14.54 7.05
CA THR A 11 14.26 13.82 7.30
C THR A 11 15.07 13.75 6.02
N TYR A 12 16.22 14.43 5.99
CA TYR A 12 17.31 14.03 5.11
C TYR A 12 17.63 12.58 5.47
N ASP A 13 17.44 11.64 4.55
CA ASP A 13 18.00 10.31 4.72
C ASP A 13 19.34 10.22 3.98
N GLU A 14 20.00 9.08 4.15
CA GLU A 14 21.28 8.71 3.55
C GLU A 14 21.25 8.73 2.01
N HIS A 15 20.06 8.85 1.41
CA HIS A 15 19.78 8.82 -0.04
C HIS A 15 19.37 10.18 -0.61
N GLY A 16 19.39 11.25 0.18
CA GLY A 16 19.19 12.63 -0.27
C GLY A 16 17.76 13.17 -0.10
N LYS A 17 17.45 14.28 -0.78
CA LYS A 17 16.13 14.92 -0.69
C LYS A 17 15.10 14.14 -1.52
N ARG A 18 14.18 13.44 -0.85
CA ARG A 18 13.01 12.83 -1.50
C ARG A 18 11.96 13.88 -1.87
N PRO A 19 11.19 13.68 -2.95
CA PRO A 19 10.12 14.59 -3.33
C PRO A 19 8.89 14.41 -2.41
N ALA A 20 8.13 15.49 -2.23
CA ALA A 20 6.94 15.50 -1.39
C ALA A 20 5.80 14.70 -2.05
N CYS A 21 5.10 13.85 -1.30
CA CYS A 21 3.99 13.05 -1.83
C CYS A 21 2.81 13.92 -2.32
N SER A 22 2.63 15.09 -1.72
CA SER A 22 1.68 16.13 -2.15
C SER A 22 1.91 16.61 -3.59
N LYS A 23 3.12 16.41 -4.14
CA LYS A 23 3.49 16.75 -5.51
C LYS A 23 3.67 15.52 -6.40
N LEU A 24 3.23 14.35 -5.94
CA LEU A 24 3.40 13.10 -6.67
C LEU A 24 2.82 13.20 -8.08
N THR A 25 3.70 13.01 -9.06
CA THR A 25 3.36 12.87 -10.47
C THR A 25 3.90 11.54 -10.98
N ASP A 26 3.49 11.15 -12.19
CA ASP A 26 4.05 9.97 -12.87
C ASP A 26 5.47 10.21 -13.46
N SER A 27 6.20 11.19 -12.91
CA SER A 27 7.51 11.60 -13.38
C SER A 27 8.62 10.69 -12.84
N PRO A 28 9.77 10.54 -13.55
CA PRO A 28 10.86 9.69 -13.10
C PRO A 28 11.41 10.04 -11.71
N GLU A 29 11.36 11.29 -11.25
CA GLU A 29 11.87 11.65 -9.92
C GLU A 29 11.11 10.99 -8.75
N PHE A 30 9.90 10.49 -9.00
CA PHE A 30 9.10 9.77 -8.01
C PHE A 30 9.22 8.26 -8.15
N LYS A 31 9.97 7.73 -9.11
CA LYS A 31 10.01 6.30 -9.42
C LYS A 31 11.32 5.69 -8.97
N VAL A 32 11.24 4.65 -8.14
CA VAL A 32 12.41 3.91 -7.66
C VAL A 32 12.35 2.44 -8.09
N ASN A 33 13.50 1.88 -8.46
CA ASN A 33 13.65 0.45 -8.70
C ASN A 33 13.90 -0.29 -7.38
N CYS A 34 12.99 -1.19 -7.04
CA CYS A 34 13.07 -2.03 -5.84
C CYS A 34 13.77 -3.35 -6.17
N THR A 35 15.10 -3.40 -6.02
CA THR A 35 15.90 -4.63 -6.26
C THR A 35 15.74 -5.64 -5.14
N ASN A 36 15.52 -5.16 -3.91
CA ASN A 36 15.46 -5.97 -2.69
C ASN A 36 14.03 -6.07 -2.10
N SER A 37 13.01 -5.93 -2.94
CA SER A 37 11.60 -6.00 -2.53
C SER A 37 10.72 -6.49 -3.69
N THR A 38 9.71 -7.28 -3.38
CA THR A 38 8.68 -7.75 -4.31
C THR A 38 7.40 -6.91 -4.25
N MET A 39 7.26 -6.08 -3.20
CA MET A 39 6.08 -5.25 -2.94
C MET A 39 6.41 -3.76 -2.85
N CYS A 40 5.42 -2.92 -3.17
CA CYS A 40 5.41 -1.50 -2.83
C CYS A 40 4.67 -1.28 -1.50
N VAL A 41 4.97 -0.17 -0.83
CA VAL A 41 4.26 0.29 0.37
C VAL A 41 3.70 1.69 0.16
N LYS A 42 2.53 1.93 0.75
CA LYS A 42 1.95 3.25 0.98
C LYS A 42 1.55 3.36 2.45
N GLU A 43 1.97 4.44 3.11
CA GLU A 43 1.54 4.79 4.46
C GLU A 43 0.84 6.14 4.46
N VAL A 44 -0.24 6.24 5.21
CA VAL A 44 -0.94 7.50 5.51
C VAL A 44 -1.00 7.65 7.01
N HIS A 45 -0.29 8.65 7.52
CA HIS A 45 -0.22 9.01 8.93
C HIS A 45 -1.24 10.10 9.17
N SER A 46 -2.25 9.84 10.00
CA SER A 46 -3.32 10.79 10.29
C SER A 46 -3.26 11.20 11.76
N ILE A 47 -3.33 12.49 12.04
CA ILE A 47 -3.30 13.04 13.40
C ILE A 47 -4.48 13.99 13.56
N ASN A 48 -5.28 13.79 14.60
CA ASN A 48 -6.30 14.72 15.04
C ASN A 48 -5.68 15.76 15.99
N LEU A 49 -5.74 17.02 15.58
CA LEU A 49 -5.25 18.16 16.33
C LEU A 49 -6.24 18.57 17.42
N SER A 50 -5.76 19.30 18.43
CA SER A 50 -6.59 19.76 19.56
C SER A 50 -7.76 20.66 19.16
N ASN A 51 -7.68 21.31 18.01
CA ASN A 51 -8.75 22.13 17.43
C ASN A 51 -9.77 21.30 16.60
N GLY A 52 -9.67 19.97 16.62
CA GLY A 52 -10.53 19.05 15.86
C GLY A 52 -10.18 18.91 14.38
N GLN A 53 -9.11 19.57 13.91
CA GLN A 53 -8.64 19.42 12.52
C GLN A 53 -7.80 18.15 12.36
N TRP A 54 -7.97 17.47 11.23
CA TRP A 54 -7.12 16.35 10.85
C TRP A 54 -5.96 16.83 9.98
N ARG A 55 -4.76 16.31 10.26
CA ARG A 55 -3.61 16.40 9.35
C ARG A 55 -3.19 15.02 8.90
N THR A 56 -2.84 14.92 7.63
CA THR A 56 -2.37 13.68 7.02
C THR A 56 -1.01 13.87 6.39
N MET A 57 -0.11 12.91 6.59
CA MET A 57 1.18 12.82 5.91
C MET A 57 1.25 11.50 5.16
N GLU A 58 1.71 11.53 3.91
CA GLU A 58 1.90 10.32 3.12
C GLU A 58 3.38 9.93 3.01
N ARG A 59 3.61 8.62 2.94
CA ARG A 59 4.90 8.03 2.57
C ARG A 59 4.66 6.92 1.56
N ARG A 60 5.50 6.84 0.54
CA ARG A 60 5.48 5.76 -0.46
C ARG A 60 6.89 5.24 -0.70
N GLY A 61 7.02 3.97 -1.06
CA GLY A 61 8.32 3.39 -1.43
C GLY A 61 8.28 1.89 -1.65
N CYS A 62 9.46 1.27 -1.65
CA CYS A 62 9.62 -0.18 -1.62
C CYS A 62 9.29 -0.74 -0.22
N ALA A 63 8.64 -1.90 -0.15
CA ALA A 63 8.46 -2.61 1.11
C ALA A 63 9.79 -3.14 1.67
N LYS A 64 9.96 -3.13 2.99
CA LYS A 64 11.18 -3.65 3.63
C LYS A 64 11.11 -5.16 3.79
N GLN A 65 11.58 -5.90 2.79
CA GLN A 65 11.48 -7.35 2.75
C GLN A 65 12.83 -8.07 2.94
N VAL A 66 13.93 -7.33 3.06
CA VAL A 66 15.23 -7.94 3.33
C VAL A 66 15.29 -8.42 4.77
N ASN A 67 15.58 -9.70 4.94
CA ASN A 67 15.94 -10.29 6.22
C ASN A 67 17.40 -10.77 6.17
N VAL A 68 18.10 -10.71 7.31
CA VAL A 68 19.49 -11.14 7.44
C VAL A 68 19.55 -12.25 8.48
N THR A 69 20.14 -13.37 8.10
CA THR A 69 20.36 -14.52 8.97
C THR A 69 21.84 -14.89 9.00
N GLN A 70 22.34 -15.35 10.14
CA GLN A 70 23.69 -15.87 10.24
C GLN A 70 23.72 -17.34 9.87
N VAL A 71 24.59 -17.69 8.93
CA VAL A 71 24.83 -19.07 8.51
C VAL A 71 26.27 -19.45 8.82
N GLU A 72 26.49 -20.65 9.34
CA GLU A 72 27.84 -21.16 9.57
C GLU A 72 28.40 -21.75 8.27
N VAL A 73 29.50 -21.17 7.79
CA VAL A 73 30.21 -21.60 6.59
C VAL A 73 31.68 -21.77 6.98
N TYR A 74 32.20 -23.00 6.90
CA TYR A 74 33.58 -23.33 7.28
C TYR A 74 34.00 -22.85 8.68
N ARG A 75 33.16 -23.07 9.70
CA ARG A 75 33.38 -22.65 11.11
C ARG A 75 33.44 -21.13 11.32
N ALA A 76 32.94 -20.34 10.37
CA ALA A 76 32.72 -18.91 10.51
C ALA A 76 31.24 -18.58 10.31
N TYR A 77 30.72 -17.64 11.10
CA TYR A 77 29.37 -17.10 10.88
C TYR A 77 29.43 -16.01 9.82
N VAL A 78 28.59 -16.14 8.79
CA VAL A 78 28.47 -15.18 7.70
C VAL A 78 27.02 -14.69 7.63
N ASP A 79 26.84 -13.39 7.44
CA ASP A 79 25.52 -12.80 7.22
C ASP A 79 25.01 -13.14 5.82
N PHE A 80 23.84 -13.76 5.75
CA PHE A 80 23.14 -14.08 4.52
C PHE A 80 21.83 -13.28 4.46
N ALA A 81 21.76 -12.37 3.47
CA ALA A 81 20.59 -11.53 3.23
C ALA A 81 19.68 -12.16 2.16
N PHE A 82 18.38 -12.25 2.43
CA PHE A 82 17.39 -12.73 1.48
C PHE A 82 16.10 -11.93 1.54
N VAL A 83 15.34 -11.92 0.44
CA VAL A 83 14.02 -11.29 0.38
C VAL A 83 12.99 -12.27 0.95
N ALA A 84 12.39 -11.90 2.08
CA ALA A 84 11.29 -12.63 2.70
C ALA A 84 9.92 -12.09 2.24
N GLU A 85 8.85 -12.83 2.49
CA GLU A 85 7.47 -12.42 2.21
C GLU A 85 6.67 -12.19 3.52
N PRO A 86 7.08 -11.25 4.40
CA PRO A 86 6.41 -11.04 5.69
C PRO A 86 5.06 -10.29 5.56
N TYR A 87 4.78 -9.70 4.40
CA TYR A 87 3.64 -8.81 4.21
C TYR A 87 2.54 -9.46 3.37
N LYS A 88 1.31 -9.29 3.84
CA LYS A 88 0.10 -9.59 3.06
C LYS A 88 -0.24 -8.40 2.19
N GLU A 89 -0.83 -8.69 1.04
CA GLU A 89 -1.30 -7.69 0.08
C GLU A 89 -2.64 -7.12 0.53
N GLU A 90 -2.58 -6.21 1.49
CA GLU A 90 -3.73 -5.59 2.12
C GLU A 90 -3.40 -4.22 2.70
N CYS A 91 -4.44 -3.50 3.11
CA CYS A 91 -4.34 -2.27 3.89
C CYS A 91 -4.74 -2.56 5.34
N VAL A 92 -3.83 -2.26 6.27
CA VAL A 92 -4.08 -2.36 7.72
C VAL A 92 -4.06 -0.98 8.36
N GLU A 93 -4.98 -0.75 9.29
CA GLU A 93 -4.95 0.42 10.16
C GLU A 93 -4.29 0.03 11.48
N LEU A 94 -3.21 0.73 11.80
CA LEU A 94 -2.38 0.51 12.96
C LEU A 94 -2.60 1.67 13.93
N PRO A 95 -2.98 1.39 15.19
CA PRO A 95 -3.01 2.41 16.21
C PRO A 95 -1.57 2.86 16.49
N THR A 96 -1.40 4.13 16.79
CA THR A 96 -0.15 4.66 17.35
C THR A 96 -0.26 4.77 18.87
N GLU A 97 0.86 4.98 19.55
CA GLU A 97 0.88 5.25 21.00
C GLU A 97 0.00 6.46 21.37
N MET A 98 -0.13 7.42 20.46
CA MET A 98 -1.01 8.56 20.59
C MET A 98 -2.42 8.21 20.08
N ARG A 99 -3.42 8.24 20.96
CA ARG A 99 -4.82 7.87 20.64
C ARG A 99 -5.46 8.72 19.55
N THR A 100 -4.94 9.92 19.32
CA THR A 100 -5.44 10.85 18.30
C THR A 100 -4.80 10.62 16.93
N SER A 101 -3.92 9.62 16.79
CA SER A 101 -3.29 9.31 15.50
C SER A 101 -3.42 7.85 15.10
N THR A 102 -3.42 7.66 13.78
CA THR A 102 -3.55 6.36 13.13
C THR A 102 -2.60 6.29 11.95
N ILE A 103 -2.11 5.09 11.66
CA ILE A 103 -1.29 4.82 10.49
C ILE A 103 -2.03 3.80 9.64
N LYS A 104 -2.43 4.19 8.43
CA LYS A 104 -2.92 3.25 7.43
C LYS A 104 -1.78 2.81 6.56
N ARG A 105 -1.43 1.52 6.59
CA ARG A 105 -0.35 0.93 5.81
C ARG A 105 -0.90 -0.06 4.80
N CYS A 106 -0.57 0.13 3.53
CA CYS A 106 -0.97 -0.74 2.44
C CYS A 106 0.25 -1.34 1.76
N TYR A 107 0.19 -2.63 1.47
CA TYR A 107 1.17 -3.33 0.63
C TYR A 107 0.50 -3.83 -0.64
N CYS A 108 1.19 -3.72 -1.77
CA CYS A 108 0.70 -4.21 -3.05
C CYS A 108 1.84 -4.77 -3.92
N ARG A 109 1.51 -5.68 -4.83
CA ARG A 109 2.41 -6.19 -5.86
C ARG A 109 2.09 -5.54 -7.21
N GLY A 110 3.10 -5.48 -8.07
CA GLY A 110 2.99 -4.89 -9.40
C GLY A 110 3.64 -3.51 -9.50
N ASN A 111 4.07 -3.15 -10.72
CA ASN A 111 4.78 -1.90 -10.96
C ASN A 111 3.87 -0.71 -10.64
N LEU A 112 4.40 0.23 -9.85
CA LEU A 112 3.74 1.48 -9.48
C LEU A 112 2.35 1.26 -8.82
N CYS A 113 2.11 0.09 -8.22
CA CYS A 113 0.82 -0.27 -7.62
C CYS A 113 0.44 0.65 -6.46
N ASN A 114 1.43 1.25 -5.81
CA ASN A 114 1.24 2.23 -4.73
C ASN A 114 0.91 3.62 -5.27
N SER A 115 0.26 3.74 -6.44
CA SER A 115 -0.16 4.99 -7.07
C SER A 115 -1.44 5.57 -6.47
N SER A 116 -2.31 4.74 -5.88
CA SER A 116 -3.62 5.18 -5.44
C SER A 116 -3.54 6.32 -4.41
N THR A 117 -4.11 7.47 -4.77
CA THR A 117 -4.37 8.59 -3.85
C THR A 117 -5.65 8.36 -3.05
N ARG A 118 -6.57 7.54 -3.58
CA ARG A 118 -7.82 7.16 -2.94
C ARG A 118 -7.70 5.88 -2.14
N LEU A 119 -8.20 5.95 -0.91
CA LEU A 119 -8.69 4.81 -0.14
C LEU A 119 -9.49 3.90 -1.08
N GLN A 120 -8.93 2.75 -1.46
CA GLN A 120 -9.77 1.65 -1.89
C GLN A 120 -10.57 1.26 -0.64
N GLN A 121 -11.76 1.84 -0.49
CA GLN A 121 -12.85 1.07 0.07
C GLN A 121 -12.89 -0.21 -0.77
N SER A 122 -12.69 -1.35 -0.13
CA SER A 122 -12.87 -2.65 -0.75
C SER A 122 -14.22 -2.65 -1.46
N PHE A 123 -14.22 -2.47 -2.78
CA PHE A 123 -15.38 -2.74 -3.59
C PHE A 123 -15.49 -4.26 -3.60
N ASN A 124 -16.25 -4.77 -2.64
CA ASN A 124 -16.69 -6.14 -2.64
C ASN A 124 -17.54 -6.32 -3.91
N ASN A 125 -16.91 -6.75 -5.01
CA ASN A 125 -17.48 -6.89 -6.35
C ASN A 125 -18.69 -7.84 -6.41
N ASN A 126 -19.05 -8.46 -5.28
CA ASN A 126 -20.26 -9.22 -5.09
C ASN A 126 -21.55 -8.41 -5.31
N SER A 127 -21.58 -7.10 -5.10
CA SER A 127 -22.83 -6.33 -5.22
C SER A 127 -23.27 -6.11 -6.67
N LEU A 128 -22.35 -5.86 -7.60
CA LEU A 128 -22.70 -5.66 -9.02
C LEU A 128 -23.12 -6.97 -9.70
N ILE A 129 -22.45 -8.08 -9.37
CA ILE A 129 -22.81 -9.42 -9.87
C ILE A 129 -24.21 -9.81 -9.39
N LYS A 130 -24.55 -9.53 -8.12
CA LYS A 130 -25.91 -9.78 -7.58
C LYS A 130 -26.98 -8.97 -8.31
N ILE A 131 -26.73 -7.69 -8.59
CA ILE A 131 -27.69 -6.83 -9.31
C ILE A 131 -27.92 -7.35 -10.74
N VAL A 132 -26.87 -7.72 -11.46
CA VAL A 132 -26.99 -8.28 -12.82
C VAL A 132 -27.74 -9.62 -12.80
N CYS A 133 -27.45 -10.51 -11.86
CA CYS A 133 -28.17 -11.77 -11.71
C CYS A 133 -29.66 -11.58 -11.39
N VAL A 134 -30.01 -10.65 -10.49
CA VAL A 134 -31.42 -10.37 -10.15
C VAL A 134 -32.16 -9.79 -11.35
N MET A 135 -31.56 -8.85 -12.08
CA MET A 135 -32.16 -8.29 -13.29
C MET A 135 -32.38 -9.35 -14.37
N PHE A 136 -31.42 -10.26 -14.54
CA PHE A 136 -31.53 -11.37 -15.49
C PHE A 136 -32.60 -12.39 -15.06
N LEU A 137 -32.74 -12.69 -13.78
CA LEU A 137 -33.80 -13.57 -13.28
C LEU A 137 -35.18 -12.92 -13.46
N LEU A 138 -35.32 -11.63 -13.15
CA LEU A 138 -36.58 -10.90 -13.30
C LEU A 138 -37.02 -10.75 -14.76
N SER A 139 -36.09 -10.56 -15.70
CA SER A 139 -36.42 -10.50 -17.13
C SER A 139 -36.92 -11.86 -17.67
N ASN A 140 -36.33 -12.97 -17.22
CA ASN A 140 -36.79 -14.31 -17.59
C ASN A 140 -38.11 -14.70 -16.93
N LEU A 141 -38.39 -14.25 -15.69
CA LEU A 141 -39.69 -14.43 -15.04
C LEU A 141 -40.82 -13.73 -15.80
N ARG A 142 -40.58 -12.53 -16.34
CA ARG A 142 -41.57 -11.81 -17.15
C ARG A 142 -41.89 -12.50 -18.47
N LEU A 143 -40.96 -13.27 -19.04
CA LEU A 143 -41.20 -14.04 -20.27
C LEU A 143 -42.10 -15.26 -20.05
N ILE A 144 -42.06 -15.86 -18.85
CA ILE A 144 -42.79 -17.10 -18.52
C ILE A 144 -44.26 -16.80 -18.13
N THR A 145 -44.56 -15.60 -17.62
CA THR A 145 -45.93 -15.20 -17.22
C THR A 145 -46.82 -14.69 -18.37
N VAL A 146 -46.32 -14.69 -19.62
CA VAL A 146 -47.04 -14.19 -20.83
C VAL A 146 -47.32 -15.33 -21.83
N ILE A 147 -47.28 -16.59 -21.38
CA ILE A 147 -47.73 -17.77 -22.16
C ILE A 147 -48.96 -18.35 -21.48
#